data_AF-A0A218WH03-F1
#
_entry.id   AF-A0A218WH03-F1
#
_cell.length_a   1.000
_cell.length_b   1.000
_cell.length_c   1.000
_cell.angle_alpha   90.00
_cell.angle_beta   90.00
_cell.angle_gamma   90.00
#
_symmetry.space_group_name_H-M   'P 1'
#
loop_
_entity.id
_entity.type
_entity.pdbx_description
1 polymer ?
#
loop_
_entity_poly.entity_id
_entity_poly.type
_entity_poly.pdbx_seq_one_letter_code
_entity_poly.pdbx_strand_id
1 'polypeptide(L)'
;MFEAERPATERPGWILSTKPLPSETSTQRRREMALIHFFLLFLSVFPTSLADGVTPEEARELRDEVREMFYHAFDGYMEHAFPHDELRPMSCTGEDTLGSYALTLIDSLDTLALLGDREHFAASVEWIGKNLHFDINKTVSVFETTIRILGGLLSAHLIASDYATGMRIPTYDDQLLHLAEDLARRLLPAFETPTGIPFGSVNLLHGVDEHESKITSTAGGGTLTLEFGILSRLTNDPIFEQVTKNAVHGLWARRSRLNLVGAHINVFTGEWTQKDAGIGTSIDSFYEYLLKAYLLFGEEEYLYIFREAYAAAMHYLFNDPW
;
A
#
# COMPACT_ATOMS: atom_id res chain seq x y z
N MET A 1 -50.96 -2.35 25.16
CA MET A 1 -51.07 -0.90 24.87
C MET A 1 -49.91 -0.55 23.97
N PHE A 2 -50.05 -0.17 22.71
CA PHE A 2 -51.16 0.09 21.78
C PHE A 2 -50.52 -0.23 20.41
N GLU A 3 -51.11 -1.12 19.59
CA GLU A 3 -52.04 -0.76 18.51
C GLU A 3 -51.35 0.01 17.37
N ALA A 4 -51.55 -0.20 16.07
CA ALA A 4 -52.05 -1.25 15.20
C ALA A 4 -51.81 -0.70 13.77
N GLU A 5 -51.50 -1.55 12.80
CA GLU A 5 -51.57 -1.19 11.39
C GLU A 5 -53.02 -0.86 10.96
N ARG A 6 -53.17 0.12 10.05
CA ARG A 6 -54.14 0.18 8.92
C ARG A 6 -54.12 1.57 8.23
N PRO A 7 -54.64 1.74 6.99
CA PRO A 7 -54.09 1.27 5.73
C PRO A 7 -53.99 2.40 4.67
N ALA A 8 -53.41 2.08 3.51
CA ALA A 8 -53.36 2.92 2.32
C ALA A 8 -54.76 3.32 1.83
N THR A 9 -54.92 4.60 1.47
CA THR A 9 -56.15 5.15 0.87
C THR A 9 -56.00 5.23 -0.65
N GLU A 10 -56.84 4.46 -1.34
CA GLU A 10 -57.10 4.60 -2.77
C GLU A 10 -57.75 5.96 -3.07
N ARG A 11 -57.35 6.60 -4.17
CA ARG A 11 -58.09 7.71 -4.78
C ARG A 11 -58.53 7.36 -6.20
N PRO A 12 -59.68 7.87 -6.66
CA PRO A 12 -60.46 7.27 -7.73
C PRO A 12 -59.95 7.61 -9.13
N GLY A 13 -60.18 6.68 -10.05
CA GLY A 13 -59.86 6.79 -11.47
C GLY A 13 -60.60 7.93 -12.16
N TRP A 14 -59.85 8.64 -13.01
CA TRP A 14 -60.39 9.56 -14.00
C TRP A 14 -60.47 8.85 -15.34
N ILE A 15 -61.70 8.50 -15.74
CA ILE A 15 -62.03 8.07 -17.09
C ILE A 15 -61.94 9.31 -17.99
N LEU A 16 -60.82 9.46 -18.70
CA LEU A 16 -60.69 10.48 -19.74
C LEU A 16 -61.28 9.95 -21.04
N SER A 17 -62.41 10.56 -21.41
CA SER A 17 -63.09 10.46 -22.70
C SER A 17 -62.10 10.66 -23.86
N THR A 18 -61.93 9.63 -24.69
CA THR A 18 -61.18 9.72 -25.95
C THR A 18 -62.03 10.46 -26.99
N LYS A 19 -61.95 11.79 -27.03
CA LYS A 19 -62.31 12.54 -28.23
C LYS A 19 -61.19 12.32 -29.28
N PRO A 20 -61.51 11.96 -30.53
CA PRO A 20 -60.48 11.89 -31.57
C PRO A 20 -59.91 13.30 -31.80
N LEU A 21 -58.58 13.41 -31.73
CA LEU A 21 -57.87 14.62 -32.12
C LEU A 21 -58.16 14.92 -33.60
N PRO A 22 -58.34 16.20 -34.00
CA PRO A 22 -58.49 16.56 -35.39
C PRO A 22 -57.25 16.09 -36.17
N SER A 23 -57.46 15.51 -37.35
CA SER A 23 -56.37 15.02 -38.19
C SER A 23 -55.43 16.19 -38.54
N GLU A 24 -54.28 16.24 -37.88
CA GLU A 24 -53.19 17.14 -38.27
C GLU A 24 -52.86 16.93 -39.75
N THR A 25 -52.90 18.00 -40.51
CA THR A 25 -52.47 18.00 -41.90
C THR A 25 -50.98 17.67 -41.96
N SER A 26 -50.55 16.96 -43.01
CA SER A 26 -49.16 16.52 -43.20
C SER A 26 -48.13 17.65 -43.07
N THR A 27 -48.54 18.89 -43.35
CA THR A 27 -47.73 20.10 -43.25
C THR A 27 -47.46 20.52 -41.80
N GLN A 28 -48.42 20.35 -40.89
CA GLN A 28 -48.26 20.69 -39.47
C GLN A 28 -47.35 19.69 -38.76
N ARG A 29 -47.55 18.40 -39.05
CA ARG A 29 -46.68 17.32 -38.56
C ARG A 29 -45.23 17.45 -39.05
N ARG A 30 -45.02 17.97 -40.27
CA ARG A 30 -43.68 18.30 -40.80
C ARG A 30 -43.02 19.47 -40.07
N ARG A 31 -43.78 20.49 -39.67
CA ARG A 31 -43.25 21.64 -38.92
C ARG A 31 -42.89 21.28 -37.49
N GLU A 32 -43.71 20.48 -36.82
CA GLU A 32 -43.41 19.97 -35.48
C GLU A 32 -42.24 18.99 -35.49
N MET A 33 -42.18 18.08 -36.47
CA MET A 33 -41.00 17.23 -36.66
C MET A 33 -39.75 18.05 -36.96
N ALA A 34 -39.83 19.13 -37.75
CA ALA A 34 -38.69 20.00 -38.01
C ALA A 34 -38.23 20.76 -36.75
N LEU A 35 -39.15 21.23 -35.90
CA LEU A 35 -38.84 21.85 -34.62
C LEU A 35 -38.21 20.86 -33.64
N ILE A 36 -38.73 19.63 -33.57
CA ILE A 36 -38.15 18.55 -32.75
C ILE A 36 -36.76 18.17 -33.28
N HIS A 37 -36.58 18.07 -34.60
CA HIS A 37 -35.25 17.83 -35.19
C HIS A 37 -34.29 18.99 -34.90
N PHE A 38 -34.76 20.23 -34.95
CA PHE A 38 -33.95 21.40 -34.61
C PHE A 38 -33.58 21.43 -33.12
N PHE A 39 -34.50 21.04 -32.23
CA PHE A 39 -34.27 20.97 -30.79
C PHE A 39 -33.35 19.80 -30.41
N LEU A 40 -33.48 18.64 -31.08
CA LEU A 40 -32.58 17.49 -30.93
C LEU A 40 -31.19 17.78 -31.50
N LEU A 41 -31.10 18.52 -32.61
CA LEU A 41 -29.83 19.05 -33.12
C LEU A 41 -29.23 20.06 -32.13
N PHE A 42 -30.02 20.93 -31.51
CA PHE A 42 -29.52 21.88 -30.51
C PHE A 42 -28.98 21.19 -29.25
N LEU A 43 -29.62 20.08 -28.83
CA LEU A 43 -29.15 19.24 -27.72
C LEU A 43 -27.90 18.42 -28.08
N SER A 44 -27.63 18.13 -29.36
CA SER A 44 -26.39 17.46 -29.80
C SER A 44 -25.22 18.41 -30.04
N VAL A 45 -25.43 19.74 -30.00
CA VAL A 45 -24.36 20.76 -30.06
C VAL A 45 -23.86 21.18 -28.67
N PHE A 46 -24.52 20.77 -27.59
CA PHE A 46 -23.86 20.82 -26.28
C PHE A 46 -22.91 19.63 -26.19
N PRO A 47 -21.58 19.82 -26.25
CA PRO A 47 -20.68 18.76 -25.84
C PRO A 47 -21.11 18.40 -24.41
N THR A 48 -21.54 17.16 -24.22
CA THR A 48 -21.41 16.53 -22.92
C THR A 48 -19.93 16.67 -22.60
N SER A 49 -19.57 17.53 -21.64
CA SER A 49 -18.20 17.59 -21.20
C SER A 49 -17.91 16.22 -20.60
N LEU A 50 -17.33 15.32 -21.39
CA LEU A 50 -16.39 14.36 -20.86
C LEU A 50 -15.46 15.21 -20.00
N ALA A 51 -15.39 14.93 -18.70
CA ALA A 51 -14.60 15.71 -17.76
C ALA A 51 -13.27 16.07 -18.43
N ASP A 52 -13.00 17.37 -18.61
CA ASP A 52 -11.76 17.80 -19.23
C ASP A 52 -10.62 17.17 -18.42
N GLY A 53 -9.80 16.35 -19.09
CA GLY A 53 -8.67 15.71 -18.44
C GLY A 53 -7.67 16.77 -17.97
N VAL A 54 -6.93 16.46 -16.91
CA VAL A 54 -5.94 17.38 -16.32
C VAL A 54 -4.99 17.89 -17.41
N THR A 55 -4.93 19.21 -17.59
CA THR A 55 -4.05 19.81 -18.60
C THR A 55 -2.59 19.73 -18.15
N PRO A 56 -1.59 19.81 -19.06
CA PRO A 56 -0.19 19.84 -18.65
C PRO A 56 0.20 21.02 -17.75
N GLU A 57 -0.53 22.13 -17.80
CA GLU A 57 -0.32 23.27 -16.90
C GLU A 57 -0.90 22.98 -15.52
N GLU A 58 -2.15 22.53 -15.47
CA GLU A 58 -2.80 22.12 -14.21
C GLU A 58 -2.03 20.99 -13.52
N ALA A 59 -1.48 20.03 -14.27
CA ALA A 59 -0.61 18.99 -13.73
C ALA A 59 0.70 19.55 -13.13
N ARG A 60 1.21 20.67 -13.64
CA ARG A 60 2.37 21.35 -13.04
C ARG A 60 1.98 22.05 -11.74
N GLU A 61 0.87 22.78 -11.75
CA GLU A 61 0.33 23.47 -10.57
C GLU A 61 0.05 22.48 -9.44
N LEU A 62 -0.65 21.37 -9.73
CA LEU A 62 -0.93 20.32 -8.74
C LEU A 62 0.35 19.64 -8.23
N ARG A 63 1.36 19.44 -9.08
CA ARG A 63 2.66 18.89 -8.65
C ARG A 63 3.38 19.85 -7.70
N ASP A 64 3.33 21.15 -7.96
CA ASP A 64 3.91 22.16 -7.08
C ASP A 64 3.12 22.27 -5.76
N GLU A 65 1.79 22.15 -5.80
CA GLU A 65 0.96 22.10 -4.59
C GLU A 65 1.29 20.88 -3.71
N VAL A 66 1.46 19.69 -4.30
CA VAL A 66 1.89 18.48 -3.57
C VAL A 66 3.25 18.68 -2.92
N ARG A 67 4.18 19.38 -3.59
CA ARG A 67 5.48 19.72 -3.01
C ARG A 67 5.33 20.62 -1.78
N GLU A 68 4.52 21.67 -1.86
CA GLU A 68 4.27 22.56 -0.70
C GLU A 68 3.60 21.81 0.46
N MET A 69 2.65 20.91 0.17
CA MET A 69 2.01 20.06 1.17
C MET A 69 3.00 19.11 1.86
N PHE A 70 3.97 18.56 1.10
CA PHE A 70 5.02 17.74 1.68
C PHE A 70 5.85 18.54 2.70
N TYR A 71 6.33 19.73 2.34
CA TYR A 71 7.13 20.54 3.27
C TYR A 71 6.32 21.05 4.45
N HIS A 72 5.03 21.38 4.27
CA HIS A 72 4.15 21.68 5.39
C HIS A 72 4.13 20.55 6.43
N ALA A 73 4.03 19.29 5.99
CA ALA A 73 4.02 18.13 6.88
C ALA A 73 5.42 17.80 7.43
N PHE A 74 6.44 17.80 6.57
CA PHE A 74 7.82 17.47 6.93
C PHE A 74 8.39 18.47 7.93
N ASP A 75 8.26 19.77 7.67
CA ASP A 75 8.75 20.82 8.57
C ASP A 75 8.00 20.79 9.91
N GLY A 76 6.68 20.56 9.87
CA GLY A 76 5.88 20.36 11.07
C GLY A 76 6.33 19.17 11.91
N TYR A 77 6.70 18.05 11.27
CA TYR A 77 7.29 16.90 11.96
C TYR A 77 8.65 17.26 12.57
N MET A 78 9.53 17.89 11.79
CA MET A 78 10.88 18.28 12.23
C MET A 78 10.83 19.27 13.41
N GLU A 79 9.83 20.15 13.46
CA GLU A 79 9.68 21.14 14.53
C GLU A 79 9.05 20.55 15.81
N HIS A 80 8.05 19.68 15.68
CA HIS A 80 7.17 19.33 16.81
C HIS A 80 7.26 17.88 17.29
N ALA A 81 7.85 16.99 16.50
CA ALA A 81 7.84 15.56 16.80
C ALA A 81 9.22 14.92 16.73
N PHE A 82 10.12 15.37 15.87
CA PHE A 82 11.45 14.80 15.75
C PHE A 82 12.20 14.77 17.10
N PRO A 83 12.82 13.65 17.51
CA PRO A 83 13.07 12.41 16.75
C PRO A 83 12.06 11.27 16.99
N HIS A 84 10.85 11.57 17.47
CA HIS A 84 9.80 10.55 17.61
C HIS A 84 9.41 9.94 16.27
N ASP A 85 8.74 8.78 16.31
CA ASP A 85 8.30 8.09 15.10
C ASP A 85 7.31 8.96 14.28
N GLU A 86 6.33 9.57 14.93
CA GLU A 86 5.24 10.30 14.25
C GLU A 86 4.87 11.62 14.92
N LEU A 87 4.31 12.54 14.13
CA LEU A 87 3.67 13.77 14.61
C LEU A 87 2.19 13.52 14.90
N ARG A 88 1.72 13.97 16.07
CA ARG A 88 0.30 14.20 16.33
C ARG A 88 -0.07 15.62 15.90
N PRO A 89 -0.63 15.83 14.69
CA PRO A 89 -0.71 17.16 14.08
C PRO A 89 -1.69 18.11 14.79
N MET A 90 -2.68 17.57 15.50
CA MET A 90 -3.66 18.38 16.24
C MET A 90 -3.12 18.92 17.56
N SER A 91 -2.21 18.19 18.20
CA SER A 91 -1.61 18.57 19.50
C SER A 91 -0.19 19.11 19.37
N CYS A 92 0.42 19.04 18.20
CA CYS A 92 1.83 19.38 17.95
C CYS A 92 2.78 18.67 18.92
N THR A 93 2.63 17.36 19.05
CA THR A 93 3.47 16.51 19.91
C THR A 93 3.93 15.28 19.16
N GLY A 94 5.14 14.80 19.43
CA GLY A 94 5.62 13.50 18.93
C GLY A 94 5.00 12.30 19.65
N GLU A 95 4.93 11.17 18.95
CA GLU A 95 4.57 9.85 19.49
C GLU A 95 5.45 8.76 18.88
N ASP A 96 5.85 7.78 19.69
CA ASP A 96 6.55 6.58 19.22
C ASP A 96 5.56 5.42 19.04
N THR A 97 5.11 5.20 17.81
CA THR A 97 4.09 4.20 17.49
C THR A 97 4.65 2.84 17.10
N LEU A 98 5.91 2.76 16.65
CA LEU A 98 6.53 1.50 16.24
C LEU A 98 7.70 1.14 17.14
N GLY A 99 8.84 1.83 17.02
CA GLY A 99 10.01 1.46 17.81
C GLY A 99 11.01 2.55 18.10
N SER A 100 10.58 3.82 18.01
CA SER A 100 11.38 5.00 18.39
C SER A 100 12.66 5.14 17.56
N TYR A 101 12.55 5.02 16.23
CA TYR A 101 13.67 5.10 15.30
C TYR A 101 13.54 6.28 14.33
N ALA A 102 12.79 7.32 14.70
CA ALA A 102 12.48 8.46 13.84
C ALA A 102 11.83 8.01 12.51
N LEU A 103 10.83 7.13 12.62
CA LEU A 103 10.08 6.54 11.49
C LEU A 103 9.79 7.55 10.36
N THR A 104 9.15 8.69 10.67
CA THR A 104 8.77 9.69 9.66
C THR A 104 9.99 10.28 8.95
N LEU A 105 11.13 10.47 9.64
CA LEU A 105 12.36 10.92 8.99
C LEU A 105 12.83 9.90 7.95
N ILE A 106 12.85 8.61 8.31
CA ILE A 106 13.31 7.52 7.44
C ILE A 106 12.38 7.36 6.24
N ASP A 107 11.05 7.32 6.47
CA ASP A 107 10.02 7.21 5.41
C ASP A 107 10.04 8.42 4.46
N SER A 108 10.60 9.57 4.87
CA SER A 108 10.66 10.78 4.05
C SER A 108 11.90 10.87 3.15
N LEU A 109 12.92 10.04 3.35
CA LEU A 109 14.23 10.19 2.68
C LEU A 109 14.15 10.10 1.16
N ASP A 110 13.45 9.10 0.64
CA ASP A 110 13.31 8.90 -0.80
C ASP A 110 12.45 9.99 -1.45
N THR A 111 11.46 10.53 -0.71
CA THR A 111 10.64 11.65 -1.14
C THR A 111 11.43 12.96 -1.18
N LEU A 112 12.28 13.23 -0.18
CA LEU A 112 13.23 14.35 -0.22
C LEU A 112 14.13 14.27 -1.45
N ALA A 113 14.62 13.06 -1.76
CA ALA A 113 15.40 12.82 -2.96
C ALA A 113 14.60 13.02 -4.25
N LEU A 114 13.36 12.54 -4.31
CA LEU A 114 12.45 12.71 -5.45
C LEU A 114 12.15 14.20 -5.73
N LEU A 115 12.02 15.00 -4.68
CA LEU A 115 11.83 16.46 -4.77
C LEU A 115 13.14 17.22 -5.10
N GLY A 116 14.28 16.52 -5.16
CA GLY A 116 15.59 17.09 -5.44
C GLY A 116 16.20 17.86 -4.28
N ASP A 117 15.72 17.65 -3.06
CA ASP A 117 16.17 18.34 -1.86
C ASP A 117 17.42 17.69 -1.27
N ARG A 118 18.56 18.05 -1.87
CA ARG A 118 19.87 17.51 -1.48
C ARG A 118 20.26 17.89 -0.05
N GLU A 119 19.84 19.06 0.41
CA GLU A 119 20.27 19.58 1.71
C GLU A 119 19.58 18.81 2.84
N HIS A 120 18.25 18.71 2.81
CA HIS A 120 17.51 17.95 3.82
C HIS A 120 17.80 16.45 3.72
N PHE A 121 17.92 15.90 2.50
CA PHE A 121 18.31 14.49 2.32
C PHE A 121 19.66 14.20 2.97
N ALA A 122 20.71 14.98 2.65
CA ALA A 122 22.04 14.74 3.18
C ALA A 122 22.11 14.92 4.70
N ALA A 123 21.47 15.96 5.24
CA ALA A 123 21.40 16.19 6.68
C ALA A 123 20.70 15.04 7.42
N SER A 124 19.60 14.52 6.85
CA SER A 124 18.85 13.41 7.42
C SER A 124 19.66 12.11 7.43
N VAL A 125 20.33 11.80 6.30
CA VAL A 125 21.21 10.62 6.19
C VAL A 125 22.37 10.69 7.18
N GLU A 126 22.97 11.87 7.36
CA GLU A 126 24.05 12.09 8.33
C GLU A 126 23.55 11.92 9.77
N TRP A 127 22.38 12.48 10.09
CA TRP A 127 21.79 12.34 11.42
C TRP A 127 21.47 10.88 11.74
N ILE A 128 20.83 10.15 10.82
CA ILE A 128 20.47 8.74 11.01
C ILE A 128 21.72 7.91 11.27
N GLY A 129 22.75 8.05 10.43
CA GLY A 129 24.00 7.30 10.58
C GLY A 129 24.73 7.54 11.91
N LYS A 130 24.52 8.71 12.53
CA LYS A 130 25.16 9.08 13.80
C LYS A 130 24.35 8.73 15.04
N ASN A 131 23.02 8.74 14.96
CA ASN A 131 22.15 8.73 16.13
C ASN A 131 21.30 7.47 16.25
N LEU A 132 21.09 6.72 15.16
CA LEU A 132 20.21 5.57 15.17
C LEU A 132 20.96 4.30 15.60
N HIS A 133 20.34 3.53 16.50
CA HIS A 133 20.81 2.24 16.96
C HIS A 133 19.63 1.30 17.19
N PHE A 134 19.72 0.04 16.74
CA PHE A 134 18.68 -0.96 16.94
C PHE A 134 18.94 -1.87 18.14
N ASP A 135 20.00 -1.61 18.92
CA ASP A 135 20.28 -2.32 20.18
C ASP A 135 19.41 -1.82 21.33
N ILE A 136 18.09 -1.95 21.17
CA ILE A 136 17.10 -1.42 22.08
C ILE A 136 16.14 -2.53 22.54
N ASN A 137 15.78 -2.52 23.82
CA ASN A 137 14.79 -3.43 24.37
C ASN A 137 13.37 -2.99 23.96
N LYS A 138 13.01 -3.22 22.69
CA LYS A 138 11.71 -2.87 22.14
C LYS A 138 11.20 -3.97 21.23
N THR A 139 9.94 -4.35 21.42
CA THR A 139 9.22 -5.29 20.57
C THR A 139 8.60 -4.55 19.41
N VAL A 140 8.87 -5.01 18.19
CA VAL A 140 8.49 -4.33 16.94
C VAL A 140 7.77 -5.31 16.02
N SER A 141 6.90 -4.79 15.16
CA SER A 141 6.27 -5.57 14.08
C SER A 141 7.31 -5.89 13.01
N VAL A 142 7.46 -7.18 12.65
CA VAL A 142 8.38 -7.62 11.59
C VAL A 142 7.98 -7.01 10.24
N PHE A 143 6.68 -6.98 9.97
CA PHE A 143 6.11 -6.45 8.73
C PHE A 143 6.34 -4.93 8.60
N GLU A 144 5.87 -4.14 9.57
CA GLU A 144 5.98 -2.68 9.50
C GLU A 144 7.44 -2.21 9.51
N THR A 145 8.27 -2.85 10.34
CA THR A 145 9.70 -2.53 10.42
C THR A 145 10.43 -2.85 9.12
N THR A 146 10.02 -3.91 8.40
CA THR A 146 10.61 -4.26 7.12
C THR A 146 10.23 -3.25 6.03
N ILE A 147 8.94 -3.02 5.81
CA ILE A 147 8.49 -2.20 4.67
C ILE A 147 8.81 -0.71 4.85
N ARG A 148 8.88 -0.22 6.09
CA ARG A 148 9.16 1.19 6.40
C ARG A 148 10.63 1.45 6.65
N ILE A 149 11.17 0.82 7.70
CA ILE A 149 12.52 1.14 8.18
C ILE A 149 13.57 0.48 7.29
N LEU A 150 13.50 -0.84 7.10
CA LEU A 150 14.47 -1.52 6.25
C LEU A 150 14.38 -1.03 4.80
N GLY A 151 13.15 -0.90 4.27
CA GLY A 151 12.90 -0.33 2.95
C GLY A 151 13.44 1.09 2.79
N GLY A 152 13.15 1.99 3.74
CA GLY A 152 13.62 3.38 3.71
C GLY A 152 15.14 3.50 3.81
N LEU A 153 15.79 2.73 4.69
CA LEU A 153 17.26 2.68 4.80
C LEU A 153 17.92 2.18 3.52
N LEU A 154 17.41 1.11 2.91
CA LEU A 154 17.94 0.55 1.67
C LEU A 154 17.72 1.48 0.48
N SER A 155 16.54 2.08 0.36
CA SER A 155 16.22 3.06 -0.69
C SER A 155 17.16 4.26 -0.60
N ALA A 156 17.29 4.85 0.59
CA ALA A 156 18.17 5.98 0.83
C ALA A 156 19.66 5.63 0.63
N HIS A 157 20.09 4.42 1.00
CA HIS A 157 21.44 3.93 0.72
C HIS A 157 21.72 3.92 -0.79
N LEU A 158 20.84 3.32 -1.60
CA LEU A 158 20.99 3.26 -3.04
C LEU A 158 21.02 4.67 -3.66
N ILE A 159 20.14 5.55 -3.20
CA ILE A 159 20.06 6.95 -3.66
C ILE A 159 21.34 7.74 -3.31
N ALA A 160 21.83 7.60 -2.08
CA ALA A 160 23.01 8.32 -1.58
C ALA A 160 24.33 7.81 -2.18
N SER A 161 24.35 6.57 -2.68
CA SER A 161 25.56 5.93 -3.22
C SER A 161 25.73 6.11 -4.73
N ASP A 162 24.63 6.19 -5.48
CA ASP A 162 24.67 6.25 -6.94
C ASP A 162 24.85 7.70 -7.47
N TYR A 163 25.83 7.92 -8.35
CA TYR A 163 26.02 9.20 -9.03
C TYR A 163 24.88 9.57 -9.98
N ALA A 164 24.19 8.57 -10.56
CA ALA A 164 23.13 8.79 -11.54
C ALA A 164 21.88 9.45 -10.94
N THR A 165 21.70 9.35 -9.62
CA THR A 165 20.56 9.95 -8.90
C THR A 165 20.69 11.46 -8.77
N GLY A 166 21.92 11.99 -8.87
CA GLY A 166 22.23 13.37 -8.52
C GLY A 166 22.14 13.65 -7.01
N MET A 167 21.81 12.67 -6.17
CA MET A 167 21.65 12.83 -4.73
C MET A 167 22.84 12.31 -3.92
N ARG A 168 23.92 11.91 -4.61
CA ARG A 168 25.11 11.36 -3.97
C ARG A 168 25.67 12.31 -2.92
N ILE A 169 25.93 11.76 -1.73
CA ILE A 169 26.57 12.47 -0.62
C ILE A 169 28.07 12.11 -0.63
N PRO A 170 28.99 13.05 -0.88
CA PRO A 170 30.42 12.73 -1.04
C PRO A 170 31.08 12.05 0.16
N THR A 171 30.57 12.31 1.37
CA THR A 171 31.09 11.77 2.65
C THR A 171 30.34 10.53 3.13
N TYR A 172 29.41 10.01 2.33
CA TYR A 172 28.66 8.82 2.68
C TYR A 172 29.54 7.57 2.62
N ASP A 173 29.46 6.76 3.68
CA ASP A 173 30.31 5.58 3.89
C ASP A 173 29.46 4.38 4.33
N ASP A 174 28.39 4.09 3.58
CA ASP A 174 27.51 2.93 3.74
C ASP A 174 26.82 2.79 5.11
N GLN A 175 26.81 3.85 5.92
CA GLN A 175 26.22 3.87 7.25
C GLN A 175 24.75 3.39 7.29
N LEU A 176 23.95 3.67 6.24
CA LEU A 176 22.56 3.18 6.19
C LEU A 176 22.47 1.70 5.83
N LEU A 177 23.39 1.20 5.00
CA LEU A 177 23.47 -0.24 4.69
C LEU A 177 23.87 -1.03 5.94
N HIS A 178 24.83 -0.53 6.72
CA HIS A 178 25.20 -1.16 7.99
C HIS A 178 24.03 -1.17 8.99
N LEU A 179 23.24 -0.09 9.06
CA LEU A 179 22.02 -0.04 9.88
C LEU A 179 20.95 -1.00 9.38
N ALA A 180 20.74 -1.09 8.06
CA ALA A 180 19.82 -2.03 7.43
C ALA A 180 20.19 -3.49 7.74
N GLU A 181 21.48 -3.81 7.67
CA GLU A 181 21.99 -5.14 8.02
C GLU A 181 21.80 -5.46 9.50
N ASP A 182 22.17 -4.55 10.42
CA ASP A 182 21.96 -4.74 11.87
C ASP A 182 20.47 -4.98 12.19
N LEU A 183 19.58 -4.15 11.62
CA LEU A 183 18.14 -4.30 11.80
C LEU A 183 17.66 -5.67 11.30
N ALA A 184 17.97 -6.03 10.06
CA ALA A 184 17.52 -7.30 9.48
C ALA A 184 18.03 -8.50 10.26
N ARG A 185 19.27 -8.46 10.77
CA ARG A 185 19.82 -9.51 11.64
C ARG A 185 19.01 -9.68 12.94
N ARG A 186 18.54 -8.58 13.52
CA ARG A 186 17.67 -8.60 14.71
C ARG A 186 16.26 -9.12 14.41
N LEU A 187 15.81 -9.06 13.15
CA LEU A 187 14.53 -9.64 12.72
C LEU A 187 14.61 -11.14 12.41
N LEU A 188 15.80 -11.70 12.14
CA LEU A 188 15.98 -13.12 11.79
C LEU A 188 15.36 -14.12 12.79
N PRO A 189 15.42 -13.92 14.13
CA PRO A 189 14.78 -14.83 15.08
C PRO A 189 13.28 -15.05 14.83
N ALA A 190 12.59 -14.07 14.22
CA ALA A 190 11.17 -14.22 13.88
C ALA A 190 10.91 -15.36 12.89
N PHE A 191 11.88 -15.71 12.04
CA PHE A 191 11.76 -16.76 11.03
C PHE A 191 12.05 -18.16 11.57
N GLU A 192 12.45 -18.31 12.84
CA GLU A 192 12.72 -19.59 13.47
C GLU A 192 11.42 -20.34 13.83
N THR A 193 10.63 -20.68 12.81
CA THR A 193 9.36 -21.40 12.94
C THR A 193 9.40 -22.70 12.11
N PRO A 194 8.65 -23.75 12.51
CA PRO A 194 8.59 -24.99 11.72
C PRO A 194 8.08 -24.82 10.29
N THR A 195 7.33 -23.75 10.03
CA THR A 195 6.74 -23.48 8.71
C THR A 195 7.61 -22.58 7.84
N GLY A 196 8.62 -21.92 8.42
CA GLY A 196 9.41 -20.86 7.78
C GLY A 196 8.69 -19.51 7.68
N ILE A 197 7.40 -19.45 8.03
CA ILE A 197 6.61 -18.20 8.07
C ILE A 197 6.98 -17.48 9.38
N PRO A 198 7.33 -16.19 9.36
CA PRO A 198 7.81 -15.51 10.55
C PRO A 198 6.69 -15.21 11.56
N PHE A 199 7.06 -15.10 12.83
CA PHE A 199 6.24 -14.42 13.84
C PHE A 199 5.88 -12.99 13.40
N GLY A 200 4.78 -12.45 13.94
CA GLY A 200 4.35 -11.09 13.65
C GLY A 200 5.26 -10.02 14.26
N SER A 201 5.83 -10.33 15.43
CA SER A 201 6.67 -9.38 16.18
C SER A 201 7.96 -10.03 16.70
N VAL A 202 8.94 -9.19 17.00
CA VAL A 202 10.23 -9.59 17.57
C VAL A 202 10.79 -8.47 18.44
N ASN A 203 11.46 -8.79 19.54
CA ASN A 203 12.22 -7.83 20.34
C ASN A 203 13.60 -7.63 19.74
N LEU A 204 13.99 -6.38 19.49
CA LEU A 204 15.25 -6.05 18.82
C LEU A 204 16.50 -6.41 19.63
N LEU A 205 16.39 -6.60 20.95
CA LEU A 205 17.49 -7.02 21.82
C LEU A 205 17.40 -8.50 22.22
N HIS A 206 16.20 -9.01 22.44
CA HIS A 206 15.97 -10.33 23.05
C HIS A 206 15.44 -11.41 22.08
N GLY A 207 15.13 -11.05 20.84
CA GLY A 207 14.50 -11.97 19.89
C GLY A 207 13.00 -12.14 20.14
N VAL A 208 12.44 -13.29 19.77
CA VAL A 208 10.99 -13.53 19.90
C VAL A 208 10.62 -13.84 21.35
N ASP A 209 9.60 -13.16 21.87
CA ASP A 209 9.06 -13.41 23.20
C ASP A 209 8.42 -14.81 23.29
N GLU A 210 8.58 -15.51 24.41
CA GLU A 210 8.05 -16.87 24.58
C GLU A 210 6.52 -16.95 24.52
N HIS A 211 5.83 -15.84 24.77
CA HIS A 211 4.38 -15.68 24.71
C HIS A 211 3.91 -14.96 23.45
N GLU A 212 4.80 -14.70 22.48
CA GLU A 212 4.42 -14.08 21.22
C GLU A 212 3.34 -14.90 20.51
N SER A 213 2.40 -14.17 19.88
CA SER A 213 1.36 -14.78 19.08
C SER A 213 1.96 -15.62 17.96
N LYS A 214 1.59 -16.89 17.90
CA LYS A 214 1.92 -17.78 16.78
C LYS A 214 1.09 -17.50 15.53
N ILE A 215 0.24 -16.48 15.54
CA ILE A 215 -0.65 -16.12 14.43
C ILE A 215 -0.06 -14.89 13.74
N THR A 216 0.17 -15.00 12.43
CA THR A 216 0.57 -13.89 11.55
C THR A 216 -0.40 -13.76 10.38
N SER A 217 -0.41 -12.60 9.74
CA SER A 217 -1.18 -12.40 8.50
C SER A 217 -0.41 -12.89 7.27
N THR A 218 -1.13 -13.14 6.17
CA THR A 218 -0.49 -13.50 4.89
C THR A 218 0.42 -12.39 4.37
N ALA A 219 -0.01 -11.13 4.48
CA ALA A 219 0.84 -9.97 4.20
C ALA A 219 2.06 -9.94 5.14
N GLY A 220 1.85 -10.14 6.44
CA GLY A 220 2.91 -10.11 7.45
C GLY A 220 4.03 -11.13 7.20
N GLY A 221 3.68 -12.33 6.72
CA GLY A 221 4.67 -13.35 6.35
C GLY A 221 5.15 -13.30 4.89
N GLY A 222 4.45 -12.58 4.02
CA GLY A 222 4.65 -12.60 2.56
C GLY A 222 5.34 -11.36 1.97
N THR A 223 5.36 -10.27 2.71
CA THR A 223 5.74 -8.93 2.25
C THR A 223 7.08 -8.50 2.83
N LEU A 224 8.10 -9.35 2.65
CA LEU A 224 9.44 -9.14 3.20
C LEU A 224 10.55 -9.36 2.15
N THR A 225 10.18 -10.00 1.04
CA THR A 225 11.10 -10.54 0.02
C THR A 225 11.91 -9.45 -0.71
N LEU A 226 11.33 -8.28 -0.94
CA LEU A 226 12.02 -7.22 -1.71
C LEU A 226 13.19 -6.65 -0.92
N GLU A 227 12.94 -6.26 0.33
CA GLU A 227 13.92 -5.59 1.18
C GLU A 227 15.03 -6.56 1.58
N PHE A 228 14.66 -7.77 2.06
CA PHE A 228 15.63 -8.79 2.43
C PHE A 228 16.41 -9.31 1.21
N GLY A 229 15.76 -9.43 0.04
CA GLY A 229 16.41 -9.86 -1.20
C GLY A 229 17.42 -8.82 -1.73
N ILE A 230 17.10 -7.52 -1.65
CA ILE A 230 18.04 -6.45 -1.97
C ILE A 230 19.21 -6.49 -0.97
N LEU A 231 18.92 -6.60 0.33
CA LEU A 231 19.96 -6.63 1.36
C LEU A 231 20.93 -7.80 1.16
N SER A 232 20.44 -9.00 0.86
CA SER A 232 21.30 -10.15 0.53
C SER A 232 22.24 -9.87 -0.64
N ARG A 233 21.77 -9.18 -1.69
CA ARG A 233 22.58 -8.84 -2.86
C ARG A 233 23.63 -7.76 -2.55
N LEU A 234 23.27 -6.77 -1.73
CA LEU A 234 24.19 -5.68 -1.33
C LEU A 234 25.27 -6.16 -0.35
N THR A 235 24.92 -7.04 0.58
CA THR A 235 25.83 -7.54 1.63
C THR A 235 26.53 -8.85 1.25
N ASN A 236 26.09 -9.51 0.19
CA ASN A 236 26.51 -10.86 -0.20
C ASN A 236 26.28 -11.92 0.91
N ASP A 237 25.29 -11.70 1.79
CA ASP A 237 24.84 -12.67 2.79
C ASP A 237 23.47 -13.25 2.36
N PRO A 238 23.40 -14.53 1.94
CA PRO A 238 22.18 -15.12 1.38
C PRO A 238 21.09 -15.39 2.41
N ILE A 239 21.36 -15.25 3.73
CA ILE A 239 20.39 -15.62 4.76
C ILE A 239 19.09 -14.82 4.65
N PHE A 240 19.19 -13.52 4.33
CA PHE A 240 18.03 -12.63 4.29
C PHE A 240 17.05 -13.02 3.17
N GLU A 241 17.54 -13.24 1.96
CA GLU A 241 16.74 -13.73 0.84
C GLU A 241 16.19 -15.14 1.11
N GLN A 242 16.99 -16.02 1.69
CA GLN A 242 16.59 -17.41 1.91
C GLN A 242 15.41 -17.52 2.90
N VAL A 243 15.42 -16.76 4.00
CA VAL A 243 14.35 -16.85 5.01
C VAL A 243 13.01 -16.32 4.47
N THR A 244 13.03 -15.26 3.67
CA THR A 244 11.81 -14.67 3.10
C THR A 244 11.26 -15.52 1.96
N LYS A 245 12.13 -16.11 1.13
CA LYS A 245 11.71 -17.11 0.13
C LYS A 245 11.06 -18.32 0.77
N ASN A 246 11.62 -18.83 1.87
CA ASN A 246 11.02 -19.92 2.65
C ASN A 246 9.65 -19.55 3.22
N ALA A 247 9.47 -18.30 3.68
CA ALA A 247 8.18 -17.82 4.17
C ALA A 247 7.11 -17.79 3.06
N VAL A 248 7.45 -17.29 1.87
CA VAL A 248 6.57 -17.31 0.68
C VAL A 248 6.19 -18.74 0.31
N HIS A 249 7.16 -19.67 0.29
CA HIS A 249 6.90 -21.09 0.06
C HIS A 249 6.00 -21.67 1.14
N GLY A 250 6.22 -21.30 2.40
CA GLY A 250 5.42 -21.70 3.54
C GLY A 250 3.95 -21.32 3.38
N LEU A 251 3.67 -20.06 3.01
CA LEU A 251 2.32 -19.58 2.73
C LEU A 251 1.71 -20.32 1.53
N TRP A 252 2.45 -20.39 0.42
CA TRP A 252 1.95 -20.97 -0.83
C TRP A 252 1.67 -22.47 -0.74
N ALA A 253 2.47 -23.21 0.03
CA ALA A 253 2.26 -24.63 0.28
C ALA A 253 0.95 -24.92 1.03
N ARG A 254 0.39 -23.92 1.72
CA ARG A 254 -0.81 -24.03 2.55
C ARG A 254 -2.06 -23.48 1.87
N ARG A 255 -1.95 -22.97 0.64
CA ARG A 255 -3.11 -22.53 -0.14
C ARG A 255 -4.18 -23.63 -0.25
N SER A 256 -5.41 -23.23 -0.42
CA SER A 256 -6.53 -24.14 -0.69
C SER A 256 -6.38 -24.84 -2.04
N ARG A 257 -7.22 -25.84 -2.30
CA ARG A 257 -7.33 -26.48 -3.65
C ARG A 257 -7.75 -25.50 -4.75
N LEU A 258 -8.24 -24.32 -4.37
CA LEU A 258 -8.63 -23.25 -5.28
C LEU A 258 -7.47 -22.27 -5.56
N ASN A 259 -6.25 -22.58 -5.10
CA ASN A 259 -5.08 -21.68 -5.13
C ASN A 259 -5.27 -20.36 -4.33
N LEU A 260 -6.26 -20.29 -3.44
CA LEU A 260 -6.49 -19.15 -2.54
C LEU A 260 -5.80 -19.34 -1.19
N VAL A 261 -5.32 -18.25 -0.60
CA VAL A 261 -4.72 -18.18 0.76
C VAL A 261 -5.67 -17.50 1.74
N GLY A 262 -5.57 -17.84 3.02
CA GLY A 262 -6.36 -17.19 4.09
C GLY A 262 -5.74 -15.88 4.55
N ALA A 263 -6.42 -15.17 5.46
CA ALA A 263 -5.93 -13.90 6.01
C ALA A 263 -4.90 -14.09 7.14
N HIS A 264 -5.11 -15.07 8.02
CA HIS A 264 -4.24 -15.31 9.18
C HIS A 264 -3.91 -16.80 9.35
N ILE A 265 -2.67 -17.08 9.71
CA ILE A 265 -2.09 -18.43 9.79
C ILE A 265 -1.32 -18.64 11.08
N ASN A 266 -1.43 -19.85 11.64
CA ASN A 266 -0.57 -20.28 12.72
C ASN A 266 0.79 -20.74 12.18
N VAL A 267 1.86 -20.05 12.55
CA VAL A 267 3.23 -20.25 12.02
C VAL A 267 3.92 -21.53 12.53
N PHE A 268 3.29 -22.25 13.47
CA PHE A 268 3.78 -23.56 13.95
C PHE A 268 3.02 -24.71 13.31
N THR A 269 1.68 -24.66 13.34
CA THR A 269 0.85 -25.75 12.81
C THR A 269 0.65 -25.64 11.30
N GLY A 270 0.76 -24.44 10.74
CA GLY A 270 0.43 -24.16 9.35
C GLY A 270 -1.07 -24.07 9.08
N GLU A 271 -1.90 -24.04 10.11
CA GLU A 271 -3.35 -23.94 9.95
C GLU A 271 -3.79 -22.49 9.81
N TRP A 272 -4.63 -22.21 8.82
CA TRP A 272 -5.31 -20.93 8.67
C TRP A 272 -6.30 -20.72 9.83
N THR A 273 -6.04 -19.72 10.66
CA THR A 273 -6.91 -19.30 11.77
C THR A 273 -8.03 -18.38 11.28
N GLN A 274 -7.76 -17.62 10.21
CA GLN A 274 -8.77 -16.90 9.44
C GLN A 274 -8.67 -17.32 7.98
N LYS A 275 -9.71 -18.01 7.50
CA LYS A 275 -9.74 -18.65 6.18
C LYS A 275 -10.31 -17.77 5.07
N ASP A 276 -10.80 -16.58 5.41
CA ASP A 276 -11.33 -15.64 4.44
C ASP A 276 -10.21 -15.30 3.44
N ALA A 277 -10.48 -15.59 2.16
CA ALA A 277 -9.61 -15.21 1.06
C ALA A 277 -10.05 -13.85 0.52
N GLY A 278 -9.09 -13.03 0.13
CA GLY A 278 -9.33 -11.68 -0.34
C GLY A 278 -8.09 -11.09 -1.01
N ILE A 279 -8.25 -9.88 -1.53
CA ILE A 279 -7.16 -9.04 -2.07
C ILE A 279 -6.94 -7.78 -1.22
N GLY A 280 -7.67 -7.65 -0.11
CA GLY A 280 -7.58 -6.52 0.80
C GLY A 280 -6.67 -6.80 2.00
N THR A 281 -6.86 -6.00 3.06
CA THR A 281 -6.07 -5.99 4.29
C THR A 281 -5.74 -7.39 4.80
N SER A 282 -4.49 -7.58 5.25
CA SER A 282 -3.90 -8.84 5.73
C SER A 282 -3.45 -9.81 4.63
N ILE A 283 -3.75 -9.53 3.36
CA ILE A 283 -3.36 -10.39 2.22
C ILE A 283 -2.74 -9.58 1.08
N ASP A 284 -3.36 -8.45 0.72
CA ASP A 284 -2.95 -7.49 -0.34
C ASP A 284 -1.52 -7.63 -0.90
N SER A 285 -0.54 -7.23 -0.10
CA SER A 285 0.86 -7.04 -0.47
C SER A 285 1.61 -8.35 -0.73
N PHE A 286 1.06 -9.51 -0.32
CA PHE A 286 1.56 -10.82 -0.76
C PHE A 286 1.49 -10.94 -2.29
N TYR A 287 0.38 -10.54 -2.91
CA TYR A 287 0.25 -10.59 -4.37
C TYR A 287 1.21 -9.62 -5.05
N GLU A 288 1.34 -8.41 -4.50
CA GLU A 288 2.25 -7.40 -5.04
C GLU A 288 3.70 -7.88 -5.01
N TYR A 289 4.15 -8.46 -3.89
CA TYR A 289 5.54 -8.85 -3.70
C TYR A 289 5.93 -10.01 -4.60
N LEU A 290 5.02 -10.91 -4.94
CA LEU A 290 5.30 -11.96 -5.93
C LEU A 290 5.63 -11.36 -7.30
N LEU A 291 4.81 -10.44 -7.80
CA LEU A 291 5.09 -9.81 -9.09
C LEU A 291 6.32 -8.91 -9.03
N LYS A 292 6.44 -8.07 -7.99
CA LYS A 292 7.58 -7.15 -7.81
C LYS A 292 8.90 -7.92 -7.65
N ALA A 293 8.91 -9.04 -6.92
CA ALA A 293 10.12 -9.84 -6.75
C ALA A 293 10.56 -10.51 -8.06
N TYR A 294 9.62 -11.00 -8.87
CA TYR A 294 9.96 -11.46 -10.23
C TYR A 294 10.57 -10.34 -11.07
N LEU A 295 9.97 -9.15 -11.08
CA LEU A 295 10.47 -8.01 -11.86
C LEU A 295 11.86 -7.55 -11.39
N LEU A 296 12.10 -7.59 -10.08
CA LEU A 296 13.35 -7.12 -9.48
C LEU A 296 14.48 -8.15 -9.55
N PHE A 297 14.18 -9.43 -9.35
CA PHE A 297 15.17 -10.49 -9.19
C PHE A 297 15.23 -11.49 -10.35
N GLY A 298 14.21 -11.52 -11.21
CA GLY A 298 14.14 -12.40 -12.39
C GLY A 298 13.83 -13.87 -12.07
N GLU A 299 13.41 -14.19 -10.84
CA GLU A 299 13.11 -15.56 -10.45
C GLU A 299 11.70 -16.00 -10.88
N GLU A 300 11.64 -16.90 -11.85
CA GLU A 300 10.40 -17.44 -12.46
C GLU A 300 9.41 -18.04 -11.45
N GLU A 301 9.90 -18.53 -10.31
CA GLU A 301 9.05 -19.10 -9.27
C GLU A 301 8.06 -18.06 -8.71
N TYR A 302 8.48 -16.82 -8.48
CA TYR A 302 7.59 -15.77 -8.00
C TYR A 302 6.50 -15.45 -9.04
N LEU A 303 6.86 -15.41 -10.33
CA LEU A 303 5.91 -15.21 -11.42
C LEU A 303 4.92 -16.36 -11.53
N TYR A 304 5.37 -17.60 -11.36
CA TYR A 304 4.50 -18.77 -11.34
C TYR A 304 3.46 -18.67 -10.21
N ILE A 305 3.91 -18.42 -8.98
CA ILE A 305 3.02 -18.26 -7.82
C ILE A 305 2.04 -17.10 -8.05
N PHE A 306 2.52 -15.95 -8.52
CA PHE A 306 1.67 -14.79 -8.84
C PHE A 306 0.57 -15.15 -9.84
N ARG A 307 0.92 -15.81 -10.96
CA ARG A 307 -0.05 -16.16 -12.00
C ARG A 307 -1.14 -17.09 -11.49
N GLU A 308 -0.77 -18.11 -10.71
CA GLU A 308 -1.71 -19.06 -10.13
C GLU A 308 -2.64 -18.38 -9.12
N ALA A 309 -2.08 -17.55 -8.23
CA ALA A 309 -2.83 -16.83 -7.21
C ALA A 309 -3.75 -15.76 -7.82
N TYR A 310 -3.26 -15.00 -8.81
CA TYR A 310 -4.01 -13.99 -9.54
C TYR A 310 -5.16 -14.61 -10.35
N ALA A 311 -4.90 -15.71 -11.06
CA ALA A 311 -5.96 -16.41 -11.80
C ALA A 311 -7.07 -16.91 -10.87
N ALA A 312 -6.71 -17.43 -9.69
CA ALA A 312 -7.68 -17.82 -8.67
C ALA A 312 -8.47 -16.63 -8.12
N ALA A 313 -7.80 -15.52 -7.79
CA ALA A 313 -8.46 -14.31 -7.31
C ALA A 313 -9.46 -13.77 -8.35
N MET A 314 -9.05 -13.69 -9.62
CA MET A 314 -9.93 -13.26 -10.72
C MET A 314 -11.10 -14.22 -10.97
N HIS A 315 -10.95 -15.50 -10.69
CA HIS A 315 -12.03 -16.47 -10.90
C HIS A 315 -13.02 -16.52 -9.72
N TYR A 316 -12.54 -16.41 -8.48
CA TYR A 316 -13.36 -16.65 -7.29
C TYR A 316 -13.72 -15.38 -6.49
N LEU A 317 -12.93 -14.31 -6.60
CA LEU A 317 -13.10 -13.10 -5.79
C LEU A 317 -13.61 -11.91 -6.61
N PHE A 318 -13.41 -11.93 -7.93
CA PHE A 318 -13.93 -10.90 -8.82
C PHE A 318 -15.46 -11.00 -8.93
N ASN A 319 -16.15 -9.92 -8.56
CA ASN A 319 -17.58 -9.75 -8.77
C ASN A 319 -17.81 -8.39 -9.43
N ASP A 320 -18.47 -8.32 -10.58
CA ASP A 320 -19.02 -7.06 -11.12
C ASP A 320 -20.17 -6.56 -10.22
N PRO A 321 -20.47 -5.25 -10.12
CA PRO A 321 -19.90 -4.12 -10.87
C PRO A 321 -19.21 -3.15 -9.90
N TRP A 322 -17.90 -3.29 -9.73
CA TRP A 322 -17.08 -2.19 -9.19
C TRP A 322 -16.10 -1.78 -10.27
#